data_AF-A0A5D3CWV2-F1
#
_entry.id   AF-A0A5D3CWV2-F1
#
_cell.length_a   1.000
_cell.length_b   1.000
_cell.length_c   1.000
_cell.angle_alpha   90.00
_cell.angle_beta   90.00
_cell.angle_gamma   90.00
#
_symmetry.space_group_name_H-M   'P 1'
#
loop_
_entity.id
_entity.type
_entity.pdbx_description
1 polymer ?
#
loop_
_entity_poly.entity_id
_entity_poly.type
_entity_poly.pdbx_seq_one_letter_code
_entity_poly.pdbx_strand_id
1 'polypeptide(L)' 'MKEVLKLKDVGIIYPVPDSTWVSPIHVVPKKTGMTVVKNDKGEMVPMRMQNGWRMCIDYRKLNEFMAIVLIPV' A
#
# COMPACT_ATOMS: atom_id res chain seq x y z
N MET A 1 -4.07 -7.85 7.22
CA MET A 1 -3.25 -9.09 7.17
C MET A 1 -3.62 -10.02 6.03
N LYS A 2 -4.87 -10.02 5.53
CA LYS A 2 -5.28 -10.89 4.40
C LYS A 2 -4.41 -10.69 3.15
N GLU A 3 -3.94 -9.48 2.91
CA GLU A 3 -3.08 -9.13 1.78
C GLU A 3 -1.68 -9.73 1.92
N VAL A 4 -1.09 -9.75 3.13
CA VAL A 4 0.22 -10.38 3.38
C VAL A 4 0.14 -11.88 3.12
N LEU A 5 -0.93 -12.53 3.58
CA LEU A 5 -1.16 -13.95 3.33
C LEU A 5 -1.29 -14.23 1.83
N LYS A 6 -2.08 -13.45 1.10
CA LYS A 6 -2.18 -13.56 -0.37
C LYS A 6 -0.82 -13.41 -1.07
N LEU A 7 0.01 -12.47 -0.64
CA LEU A 7 1.35 -12.28 -1.21
C LEU A 7 2.26 -13.48 -0.90
N LYS A 8 2.12 -14.08 0.28
CA LYS A 8 2.83 -15.32 0.64
C LYS A 8 2.33 -16.50 -0.20
N ASP A 9 1.03 -16.64 -0.39
CA ASP A 9 0.41 -17.72 -1.17
C ASP A 9 0.80 -17.67 -2.66
N VAL A 10 0.95 -16.46 -3.21
CA VAL A 10 1.44 -16.23 -4.60
C VAL A 10 2.97 -16.36 -4.70
N GLY A 11 3.69 -16.49 -3.58
CA GLY A 11 5.14 -16.66 -3.56
C GLY A 11 5.94 -15.36 -3.76
N ILE A 12 5.31 -14.19 -3.57
CA ILE A 12 5.98 -12.88 -3.67
C ILE A 12 6.82 -12.60 -2.43
N ILE A 13 6.38 -13.07 -1.25
CA ILE A 13 7.09 -12.89 0.03
C ILE A 13 7.26 -14.22 0.75
N TYR A 14 8.32 -14.34 1.53
CA TYR A 14 8.62 -15.52 2.36
C TYR A 14 8.83 -15.11 3.82
N PRO A 15 8.46 -15.97 4.79
CA PRO A 15 8.75 -15.71 6.19
C PRO A 15 10.25 -15.80 6.45
N VAL A 16 10.81 -14.79 7.10
CA VAL A 16 12.17 -14.79 7.63
C VAL A 16 12.08 -14.70 9.14
N PRO A 17 12.32 -15.81 9.87
CA PRO A 17 12.09 -15.85 11.32
C PRO A 17 13.03 -14.94 12.12
N ASP A 18 14.29 -14.77 11.70
CA ASP A 18 15.33 -14.14 12.51
C ASP A 18 16.00 -12.90 11.87
N SER A 19 15.28 -12.14 11.04
CA SER A 19 15.86 -10.94 10.44
C SER A 19 16.06 -9.83 11.47
N THR A 20 17.31 -9.44 11.72
CA THR A 20 17.65 -8.25 12.51
C THR A 20 17.23 -6.95 11.81
N TRP A 21 17.00 -7.02 10.50
CA TRP A 21 16.55 -5.92 9.66
C TRP A 21 15.07 -6.10 9.31
N VAL A 22 14.24 -5.17 9.80
CA VAL A 22 12.81 -5.14 9.51
C VAL A 22 12.43 -3.77 8.96
N SER A 23 11.72 -3.75 7.84
CA SER A 23 11.11 -2.54 7.26
C SER A 23 9.65 -2.42 7.70
N PRO A 24 9.21 -1.26 8.20
CA PRO A 24 7.80 -1.00 8.48
C PRO A 24 6.93 -1.16 7.24
N ILE A 25 5.72 -1.72 7.41
CA ILE A 25 4.72 -1.84 6.34
C ILE A 25 3.55 -0.93 6.65
N HIS A 26 3.19 -0.08 5.70
CA HIS A 26 2.03 0.81 5.78
C HIS A 26 0.96 0.39 4.79
N VAL A 27 -0.30 0.46 5.20
CA VAL A 27 -1.44 0.20 4.32
C VAL A 27 -2.05 1.54 3.95
N VAL A 28 -1.93 1.91 2.68
CA VAL A 28 -2.38 3.21 2.16
C VAL A 28 -3.62 2.99 1.29
N PRO A 29 -4.72 3.73 1.51
CA PRO A 29 -5.90 3.60 0.67
C PRO A 29 -5.56 4.03 -0.76
N LYS A 30 -6.05 3.28 -1.75
CA LYS A 30 -5.92 3.67 -3.15
C LYS A 30 -6.70 4.96 -3.37
N LYS A 31 -6.03 5.98 -3.93
CA LYS A 31 -6.73 7.12 -4.52
C LYS A 31 -7.67 6.57 -5.61
N THR A 32 -8.95 6.66 -5.33
CA THR A 32 -10.03 6.26 -6.21
C THR A 32 -10.77 7.52 -6.64
N GLY A 33 -11.37 7.49 -7.82
CA GLY A 33 -12.20 8.59 -8.31
C GLY A 33 -13.36 8.91 -7.36
N MET A 34 -13.90 10.11 -7.49
CA MET A 34 -15.09 10.52 -6.74
C MET A 34 -16.32 10.01 -7.47
N THR A 35 -17.17 9.23 -6.79
CA THR A 35 -18.40 8.67 -7.34
C THR A 35 -19.58 9.43 -6.77
N VAL A 36 -20.55 9.80 -7.61
CA VAL A 36 -21.80 10.42 -7.15
C VAL A 36 -22.77 9.32 -6.74
N VAL A 37 -23.19 9.32 -5.48
CA VAL A 37 -24.13 8.34 -4.92
C VAL A 37 -25.37 9.06 -4.45
N LYS A 38 -26.55 8.45 -4.66
CA LYS A 38 -27.83 8.98 -4.21
C LYS A 38 -28.00 8.66 -2.71
N ASN A 39 -28.23 9.69 -1.88
CA ASN A 39 -28.50 9.49 -0.45
C ASN A 39 -29.94 9.02 -0.21
N ASP A 40 -30.28 8.72 1.05
CA ASP A 40 -31.63 8.26 1.45
C ASP A 40 -32.74 9.29 1.17
N LYS A 41 -32.38 10.57 1.05
CA LYS A 41 -33.29 11.67 0.68
C LYS A 41 -33.38 11.90 -0.83
N GLY A 42 -32.67 11.10 -1.62
CA GLY A 42 -32.66 11.19 -3.08
C GLY A 42 -31.71 12.23 -3.66
N GLU A 43 -30.88 12.88 -2.85
CA GLU A 43 -29.91 13.89 -3.29
C GLU A 43 -28.63 13.22 -3.81
N MET A 44 -28.02 13.80 -4.84
CA MET A 44 -26.76 13.33 -5.39
C MET A 44 -25.59 13.90 -4.60
N VAL A 45 -24.88 13.06 -3.84
CA VAL A 45 -23.74 13.46 -3.02
C VAL A 45 -22.45 12.86 -3.61
N PRO A 46 -21.40 13.67 -3.84
CA PRO A 46 -20.10 13.16 -4.23
C PRO A 46 -19.47 12.42 -3.05
N MET A 47 -19.23 11.11 -3.21
CA MET A 47 -18.61 10.27 -2.20
C MET A 47 -17.27 9.74 -2.70
N ARG A 48 -16.25 9.81 -1.85
CA ARG A 48 -14.99 9.09 -2.08
C ARG A 48 -15.15 7.64 -1.66
N MET A 49 -15.32 6.74 -2.62
CA MET A 49 -15.24 5.32 -2.34
C MET A 49 -13.79 4.86 -2.23
N GLN A 50 -13.43 4.17 -1.15
CA GLN A 50 -12.11 3.53 -1.03
C GLN A 50 -12.21 2.10 -1.56
N ASN A 51 -11.96 1.92 -2.86
CA ASN A 51 -12.14 0.62 -3.53
C ASN A 51 -10.97 -0.36 -3.34
N GLY A 52 -9.93 0.03 -2.61
CA GLY A 52 -8.84 -0.87 -2.30
C GLY A 52 -7.70 -0.22 -1.54
N TRP A 53 -6.78 -1.06 -1.11
CA TRP A 53 -5.59 -0.68 -0.35
C TRP A 53 -4.32 -1.02 -1.12
N ARG A 54 -3.23 -0.33 -0.80
CA ARG A 54 -1.87 -0.65 -1.23
C ARG A 54 -1.03 -0.93 0.01
N MET A 55 -0.25 -1.99 -0.01
CA MET A 55 0.83 -2.16 0.95
C MET A 55 2.06 -1.42 0.44
N CYS A 56 2.60 -0.53 1.27
CA CYS A 56 3.82 0.20 1.03
C CYS A 56 4.84 -0.24 2.08
N ILE A 57 5.97 -0.76 1.63
CA ILE A 57 7.09 -1.12 2.51
C ILE A 57 8.02 0.08 2.57
N ASP A 58 8.38 0.51 3.78
CA ASP A 58 9.28 1.64 3.99
C ASP A 58 10.73 1.19 3.79
N TYR A 59 11.27 1.52 2.61
CA TYR A 59 12.64 1.23 2.22
C TYR A 59 13.60 2.37 2.50
N ARG A 60 13.22 3.44 3.21
CA ARG A 60 14.11 4.60 3.42
C ARG A 60 15.47 4.20 4.01
N LYS A 61 15.45 3.36 5.06
CA LYS A 61 16.67 2.82 5.66
C LYS A 61 17.49 2.04 4.64
N LEU A 62 16.86 1.17 3.84
CA LEU A 62 17.56 0.40 2.80
C LEU A 62 18.18 1.31 1.72
N ASN A 63 17.44 2.33 1.28
CA ASN A 63 17.89 3.28 0.25
C ASN A 63 19.09 4.11 0.72
N GLU A 64 19.17 4.45 2.01
CA GLU A 64 20.35 5.10 2.61
C GLU A 64 21.58 4.17 2.58
N PHE A 65 21.40 2.87 2.86
CA PHE A 65 22.49 1.89 2.78
C PHE A 65 22.94 1.58 1.35
N MET A 66 21.99 1.55 0.40
CA MET A 66 22.27 1.16 -0.99
C MET A 66 22.65 2.31 -1.91
N ALA A 67 22.43 3.57 -1.48
CA ALA A 67 22.81 4.81 -2.17
C ALA A 67 22.91 4.70 -3.70
N ILE A 68 21.82 4.30 -4.37
CA ILE A 68 21.69 4.50 -5.81
C ILE A 68 21.35 5.99 -5.97
N VAL A 69 22.40 6.82 -6.03
CA VAL A 69 22.30 8.16 -6.58
C VAL A 69 21.86 7.98 -8.03
N LEU A 70 20.58 8.16 -8.30
CA LEU A 70 20.12 8.33 -9.68
C LEU A 70 20.81 9.61 -10.17
N ILE A 71 21.84 9.44 -11.00
CA ILE A 71 22.42 10.50 -11.81
C ILE A 71 21.23 11.17 -12.53
N PRO A 72 21.08 12.50 -12.43
CA PRO A 72 19.94 13.18 -13.02
C PRO A 72 19.96 12.97 -14.54
N VAL A 73 18.82 12.54 -15.09
CA VAL A 73 18.53 12.65 -16.51
C VAL A 73 18.27 14.11 -16.84
#